data_AF-A0A699J502-F1
#
_entry.id   AF-A0A699J502-F1
#
_cell.length_a   1.000
_cell.length_b   1.000
_cell.length_c   1.000
_cell.angle_alpha   90.00
_cell.angle_beta   90.00
_cell.angle_gamma   90.00
#
_symmetry.space_group_name_H-M   'P 1'
#
loop_
_entity.id
_entity.type
_entity.pdbx_description
1 polymer ?
#
loop_
_entity_poly.entity_id
_entity_poly.type
_entity_poly.pdbx_seq_one_letter_code
_entity_poly.pdbx_strand_id
1 'polypeptide(L)' 'TILLGLPEDIYAAVDSCVTAQEIWLRVQQMMKGSDIGIQEKKAKSFNEWEMFTSTDEELIESYYHRFLKLMNDLK' A
#
# COMPACT_ATOMS: atom_id res chain seq x y z
N THR A 1 4.35 -8.50 25.03
CA THR A 1 5.81 -8.57 24.86
C THR A 1 6.29 -9.97 25.19
N ILE A 2 6.40 -10.83 24.18
CA ILE A 2 6.85 -12.24 24.32
C ILE A 2 8.36 -12.31 24.62
N LEU A 3 9.09 -11.21 24.39
CA LEU A 3 10.54 -11.10 24.53
C LEU A 3 11.06 -10.96 25.97
N LEU A 4 10.21 -10.67 26.97
CA LEU A 4 10.67 -10.47 28.36
C LEU A 4 10.84 -11.77 29.17
N GLY A 5 10.58 -12.93 28.58
CA GLY A 5 10.68 -14.23 29.25
C GLY A 5 11.87 -15.10 28.84
N LEU A 6 12.73 -14.62 27.91
CA LEU A 6 13.87 -15.37 27.41
C LEU A 6 15.15 -14.95 28.16
N PRO A 7 15.97 -15.91 28.63
CA PRO A 7 17.32 -15.65 29.12
C PRO A 7 18.16 -14.83 28.14
N GLU A 8 18.97 -13.93 28.70
CA GLU A 8 19.68 -12.87 27.95
C GLU A 8 20.70 -13.42 26.94
N ASP A 9 21.28 -14.59 27.24
CA ASP A 9 22.16 -15.35 26.37
C ASP A 9 21.41 -15.93 25.15
N ILE A 10 20.17 -16.37 25.32
CA ILE A 10 19.33 -16.84 24.22
C ILE A 10 18.90 -15.68 23.34
N TYR A 11 18.52 -14.54 23.94
CA TYR A 11 18.23 -13.33 23.19
C TYR A 11 19.44 -12.86 22.37
N ALA A 12 20.63 -12.80 22.98
CA ALA A 12 21.87 -12.42 22.32
C ALA A 12 22.28 -13.40 21.20
N ALA A 13 22.07 -14.70 21.37
CA ALA A 13 22.34 -15.69 20.33
C ALA A 13 21.39 -15.57 19.13
N VAL A 14 20.12 -15.23 19.37
CA VAL A 14 19.13 -14.98 18.31
C VAL A 14 19.41 -13.65 17.60
N ASP A 15 19.73 -12.60 18.35
CA ASP A 15 20.02 -11.26 17.82
C ASP A 15 21.34 -11.19 17.05
N SER A 16 22.37 -11.93 17.48
CA SER A 16 23.66 -12.04 16.77
C SER A 16 23.63 -12.92 15.53
N CYS A 17 22.51 -13.59 15.24
CA CYS A 17 22.37 -14.39 14.04
C CYS A 17 22.20 -13.47 12.81
N VAL A 18 23.30 -13.27 12.09
CA VAL A 18 23.35 -12.52 10.82
C VAL A 18 22.23 -12.96 9.86
N THR A 19 21.98 -14.27 9.77
CA THR A 19 20.92 -14.85 8.95
C THR A 19 19.52 -14.42 9.40
N ALA A 20 19.26 -14.34 10.72
CA ALA A 20 17.96 -13.91 11.24
C ALA A 20 17.71 -12.42 10.96
N GLN A 21 18.74 -11.58 11.12
CA GLN A 21 18.66 -10.16 10.77
C GLN A 21 18.44 -9.95 9.27
N GLU A 22 19.13 -10.71 8.41
CA GLU A 22 18.95 -10.67 6.95
C GLU A 22 17.54 -11.11 6.52
N ILE A 23 17.00 -12.15 7.15
CA ILE A 23 15.62 -12.60 6.92
C ILE A 23 14.63 -11.52 7.36
N TRP A 24 14.82 -10.92 8.53
CA TRP A 24 13.97 -9.84 9.02
C TRP A 24 14.00 -8.61 8.12
N LEU A 25 15.18 -8.24 7.61
CA LEU A 25 15.34 -7.14 6.64
C LEU A 25 14.58 -7.41 5.34
N ARG A 26 14.64 -8.65 4.82
CA ARG A 26 13.87 -9.06 3.63
C ARG A 26 12.36 -9.02 3.89
N VAL A 27 11.90 -9.46 5.07
CA VAL A 27 10.48 -9.35 5.45
C VAL A 27 10.04 -7.89 5.53
N GLN A 28 10.84 -7.00 6.12
CA GLN A 28 10.55 -5.56 6.13
C GLN A 28 10.51 -4.96 4.71
N GLN A 29 11.42 -5.36 3.82
CA GLN A 29 11.41 -4.93 2.42
C GLN A 29 10.19 -5.44 1.67
N MET A 30 9.78 -6.69 1.91
CA MET A 30 8.55 -7.27 1.34
C MET A 30 7.29 -6.57 1.87
N MET A 31 7.25 -6.21 3.15
CA MET A 31 6.16 -5.44 3.74
C MET A 31 6.10 -4.02 3.14
N LYS A 32 7.24 -3.35 2.94
CA LYS A 32 7.29 -2.09 2.19
C LYS A 32 6.86 -2.24 0.72
N GLY A 33 7.18 -3.37 0.08
CA GLY A 33 6.68 -3.72 -1.25
C GLY A 33 5.16 -3.93 -1.32
N SER A 34 4.57 -4.41 -0.23
CA SER A 34 3.10 -4.51 -0.09
C SER A 34 2.44 -3.12 -0.02
N ASP A 35 3.10 -2.14 0.61
CA ASP A 35 2.62 -0.75 0.59
C ASP A 35 2.78 -0.12 -0.80
N ILE A 36 3.85 -0.42 -1.55
CA ILE A 36 4.04 0.13 -2.91
C ILE A 36 2.86 -0.22 -3.82
N GLY A 37 2.41 -1.48 -3.85
CA GLY A 37 1.26 -1.86 -4.68
C GLY A 37 -0.06 -1.19 -4.25
N ILE A 38 -0.22 -0.90 -2.96
CA ILE A 38 -1.39 -0.18 -2.43
C ILE A 38 -1.28 1.32 -2.77
N GLN A 39 -0.10 1.91 -2.62
CA GLN A 39 0.18 3.31 -2.95
C GLN A 39 0.10 3.57 -4.46
N GLU A 40 0.56 2.65 -5.31
CA GLU A 40 0.42 2.73 -6.76
C GLU A 40 -1.04 2.69 -7.20
N LYS A 41 -1.82 1.75 -6.63
CA LYS A 41 -3.27 1.70 -6.89
C LYS A 41 -3.95 3.00 -6.45
N LYS A 42 -3.61 3.51 -5.26
CA LYS A 42 -4.13 4.77 -4.75
C LYS A 42 -3.73 5.96 -5.64
N ALA A 43 -2.47 6.03 -6.04
CA ALA A 43 -1.95 7.08 -6.92
C ALA A 43 -2.62 7.07 -8.29
N LYS A 44 -2.83 5.88 -8.87
CA LYS A 44 -3.56 5.73 -10.13
C LYS A 44 -4.99 6.27 -10.03
N SER A 45 -5.72 5.86 -8.99
CA SER A 45 -7.08 6.33 -8.72
C SER A 45 -7.15 7.85 -8.51
N PHE A 46 -6.19 8.44 -7.81
CA PHE A 46 -6.10 9.89 -7.63
C PHE A 46 -5.82 10.63 -8.95
N ASN A 47 -4.93 10.10 -9.79
CA ASN A 47 -4.63 10.68 -11.09
C ASN A 47 -5.85 10.63 -12.04
N GLU A 48 -6.61 9.53 -12.04
CA GLU A 48 -7.86 9.43 -12.81
C GLU A 48 -8.91 10.44 -12.35
N TRP A 49 -9.00 10.69 -11.03
CA TRP A 49 -9.85 11.75 -10.47
C TRP A 49 -9.39 13.15 -10.85
N GLU A 50 -8.09 13.44 -10.73
CA GLU A 50 -7.52 14.76 -11.04
C GLU A 50 -7.70 15.13 -12.53
N MET A 51 -7.61 14.15 -13.42
CA MET A 51 -7.83 14.30 -14.85
C MET A 51 -9.31 14.28 -15.24
N PHE A 52 -10.23 14.09 -14.29
CA PHE A 52 -11.66 14.00 -14.58
C PHE A 52 -12.23 15.40 -14.88
N THR A 53 -12.45 15.67 -16.16
CA THR A 53 -13.09 16.87 -16.65
C THR A 53 -14.20 16.54 -17.63
N SER A 54 -15.15 17.46 -17.78
CA SER A 54 -16.14 17.42 -18.84
C SER A 54 -15.47 17.63 -20.19
N THR A 55 -15.90 16.91 -21.21
CA THR A 55 -15.48 17.20 -22.59
C THR A 55 -16.42 18.20 -23.25
N ASP A 56 -15.92 18.95 -24.24
CA ASP A 56 -16.77 19.83 -25.04
C ASP A 56 -17.91 19.01 -25.67
N GLU A 57 -19.12 19.57 -25.65
CA GLU A 57 -20.36 18.92 -26.14
C GLU A 57 -20.83 17.69 -25.33
N GLU A 58 -20.24 17.40 -24.17
CA GLU A 58 -20.73 16.34 -23.30
C GLU A 58 -22.12 16.66 -22.73
N LEU A 59 -23.07 15.75 -22.96
CA LEU A 59 -24.38 15.84 -22.32
C LEU A 59 -24.24 15.64 -20.80
N ILE A 60 -25.03 16.40 -20.03
CA ILE A 60 -25.05 16.35 -18.57
C ILE A 60 -25.30 14.92 -18.06
N GLU A 61 -26.15 14.15 -18.75
CA GLU A 61 -26.43 12.74 -18.40
C GLU A 61 -25.21 11.84 -18.58
N SER A 62 -24.45 12.00 -19.68
CA SER A 62 -23.21 11.26 -19.94
C SER A 62 -22.15 11.58 -18.89
N TYR A 63 -21.99 12.87 -18.56
CA TYR A 63 -21.08 13.33 -17.52
C TYR A 63 -21.40 12.68 -16.17
N TYR A 64 -22.68 12.71 -15.77
CA TYR A 64 -23.13 12.11 -14.51
C TYR A 64 -22.92 10.60 -14.48
N HIS A 65 -23.16 9.90 -15.59
CA HIS A 65 -22.91 8.46 -15.67
C HIS A 65 -21.44 8.12 -15.46
N ARG A 66 -20.52 8.83 -16.14
CA ARG A 66 -19.07 8.67 -15.96
C ARG A 66 -18.62 9.00 -14.55
N PHE A 67 -19.15 10.08 -13.97
CA PHE A 67 -18.84 10.49 -12.61
C PHE A 67 -19.25 9.42 -11.58
N LEU A 68 -20.47 8.88 -11.71
CA LEU A 68 -20.95 7.80 -10.83
C LEU A 68 -20.09 6.54 -10.95
N LYS A 69 -19.66 6.19 -12.16
CA LYS A 69 -18.72 5.08 -12.37
C LYS A 69 -17.40 5.31 -11.64
N LEU A 70 -16.79 6.48 -11.82
CA LEU A 70 -15.56 6.86 -11.13
C LEU A 70 -15.71 6.77 -9.60
N MET A 71 -16.81 7.29 -9.05
CA MET A 71 -17.08 7.24 -7.60
C MET A 71 -17.25 5.82 -7.06
N ASN A 72 -17.77 4.89 -7.87
CA ASN A 72 -17.89 3.49 -7.48
C ASN A 72 -16.54 2.76 -7.53
N ASP A 73 -15.68 3.11 -8.49
CA ASP A 73 -14.34 2.53 -8.63
C ASP A 73 -13.36 3.04 -7.54
N LEU A 74 -13.64 4.20 -6.95
CA LEU A 74 -12.90 4.79 -5.82
C LEU A 74 -13.30 4.23 -4.44
N LYS A 75 -14.37 3.45 -4.36
CA LYS A 75 -15.00 2.99 -3.11
C LYS A 75 -14.36 1.71 -2.56
#